data_AF-A0A8T4DPN1-F1
#
_entry.id   AF-A0A8T4DPN1-F1
#
_cell.length_a   1.000
_cell.length_b   1.000
_cell.length_c   1.000
_cell.angle_alpha   90.00
_cell.angle_beta   90.00
_cell.angle_gamma   90.00
#
_symmetry.space_group_name_H-M   'P 1'
#
loop_
_entity.id
_entity.type
_entity.pdbx_description
1 polymer ?
#
loop_
_entity_poly.entity_id
_entity_poly.type
_entity_poly.pdbx_seq_one_letter_code
_entity_poly.pdbx_strand_id
1 'polypeptide(L)'
;MAFAIYAVILVSILGIAAYLRFARKGYREVLLAALMTGAWVGFSGLYNYKGTPALLSLAFPFFAWTGGLLLLKIIHDRMGRYRFAKAVVMYETIFLLAEYVFYNFLGVQLDSNYPGLFGLPLLHAPAYAQAYCLLVAPAYLLLLMQIDKYAEMRGSKRKIFNRSKNLLSR
;
A
#
# COMPACT_ATOMS: atom_id res chain seq x y z
N MET A 1 -19.73 6.65 10.81
CA MET A 1 -19.31 6.18 9.46
C MET A 1 -18.71 7.28 8.59
N ALA A 2 -19.48 8.23 8.02
CA ALA A 2 -18.94 9.21 7.05
C ALA A 2 -17.74 10.01 7.58
N PHE A 3 -17.81 10.52 8.81
CA PHE A 3 -16.69 11.23 9.45
C PHE A 3 -15.39 10.40 9.49
N ALA A 4 -15.48 9.11 9.86
CA ALA A 4 -14.32 8.23 9.93
C ALA A 4 -13.69 8.01 8.55
N ILE A 5 -14.51 7.85 7.51
CA ILE A 5 -14.05 7.73 6.12
C ILE A 5 -13.28 8.99 5.70
N TYR A 6 -13.84 10.18 5.92
CA TYR A 6 -13.18 11.44 5.60
C TYR A 6 -11.87 11.62 6.38
N ALA A 7 -11.86 11.27 7.67
CA ALA A 7 -10.67 11.36 8.51
C ALA A 7 -9.54 10.48 7.97
N VAL A 8 -9.84 9.23 7.57
CA VAL A 8 -8.82 8.35 6.98
C VAL A 8 -8.32 8.88 5.64
N ILE A 9 -9.21 9.32 4.75
CA ILE A 9 -8.80 9.91 3.47
C ILE A 9 -7.86 11.09 3.72
N LEU A 10 -8.24 12.00 4.61
CA LEU A 10 -7.44 13.18 4.93
C LEU A 10 -6.07 12.80 5.50
N VAL A 11 -6.04 11.91 6.50
CA VAL A 11 -4.78 11.43 7.11
C VAL A 11 -3.89 10.74 6.07
N SER A 12 -4.47 9.92 5.19
CA SER A 12 -3.74 9.27 4.10
C SER A 12 -3.17 10.28 3.11
N ILE A 13 -3.94 11.30 2.69
CA ILE A 13 -3.46 12.36 1.80
C ILE A 13 -2.32 13.13 2.46
N LEU A 14 -2.48 13.54 3.72
CA LEU A 14 -1.44 14.24 4.48
C LEU A 14 -0.19 13.38 4.64
N GLY A 15 -0.35 12.09 4.92
CA GLY A 15 0.73 11.11 5.00
C GLY A 15 1.49 10.96 3.69
N ILE A 16 0.78 10.82 2.57
CA ILE A 16 1.37 10.76 1.22
C ILE A 16 2.13 12.06 0.91
N ALA A 17 1.54 13.22 1.19
CA ALA A 17 2.15 14.52 0.95
C ALA A 17 3.42 14.72 1.80
N ALA A 18 3.36 14.37 3.09
CA ALA A 18 4.52 14.39 3.98
C ALA A 18 5.61 13.45 3.47
N TYR A 19 5.24 12.22 3.08
CA TYR A 19 6.18 11.26 2.51
C TYR A 19 6.89 11.80 1.27
N LEU A 20 6.15 12.38 0.31
CA LEU A 20 6.72 13.00 -0.89
C LEU A 20 7.65 14.17 -0.56
N ARG A 21 7.34 14.96 0.47
CA ARG A 21 8.17 16.10 0.88
C ARG A 21 9.49 15.68 1.53
N PHE A 22 9.48 14.62 2.33
CA PHE A 22 10.64 14.22 3.13
C PHE A 22 11.46 13.07 2.50
N ALA A 23 10.88 12.26 1.63
CA ALA A 23 11.59 11.15 0.99
C ALA A 23 12.31 11.60 -0.29
N ARG A 24 13.66 11.54 -0.29
CA ARG A 24 14.51 11.90 -1.44
C ARG A 24 14.20 11.16 -2.75
N LYS A 25 13.48 10.03 -2.71
CA LYS A 25 13.07 9.23 -3.89
C LYS A 25 11.59 8.82 -3.85
N GLY A 26 10.78 9.56 -3.08
CA GLY A 26 9.38 9.29 -2.74
C GLY A 26 8.47 8.87 -3.90
N TYR A 27 8.67 9.49 -5.06
CA TYR A 27 7.72 9.44 -6.17
C TYR A 27 7.52 8.03 -6.74
N ARG A 28 8.56 7.18 -6.78
CA ARG A 28 8.45 5.82 -7.33
C ARG A 28 7.63 4.92 -6.40
N GLU A 29 7.84 5.07 -5.10
CA GLU A 29 7.15 4.28 -4.09
C GLU A 29 5.67 4.64 -4.04
N VAL A 30 5.37 5.94 -4.13
CA VAL A 30 3.99 6.47 -4.23
C VAL A 30 3.33 6.02 -5.51
N LEU A 31 4.00 6.12 -6.65
CA LEU A 31 3.45 5.70 -7.93
C LEU A 31 3.15 4.19 -7.93
N LEU A 32 4.07 3.36 -7.44
CA LEU A 32 3.85 1.91 -7.36
C LEU A 32 2.66 1.59 -6.43
N ALA A 33 2.60 2.20 -5.25
CA ALA A 33 1.50 2.01 -4.31
C ALA A 33 0.16 2.43 -4.90
N ALA A 34 0.12 3.60 -5.56
CA ALA A 34 -1.07 4.11 -6.21
C ALA A 34 -1.52 3.25 -7.40
N LEU A 35 -0.59 2.70 -8.20
CA LEU A 35 -0.92 1.81 -9.30
C LEU A 35 -1.46 0.46 -8.81
N MET A 36 -0.80 -0.16 -7.83
CA MET A 36 -1.27 -1.42 -7.24
C MET A 36 -2.64 -1.27 -6.60
N THR A 37 -2.83 -0.17 -5.87
CA THR A 37 -4.09 0.15 -5.21
C THR A 37 -5.17 0.51 -6.21
N GLY A 38 -4.86 1.36 -7.21
CA GLY A 38 -5.80 1.79 -8.24
C GLY A 38 -6.29 0.62 -9.08
N ALA A 39 -5.39 -0.32 -9.44
CA ALA A 39 -5.78 -1.56 -10.11
C ALA A 39 -6.72 -2.38 -9.22
N TRP A 40 -6.40 -2.57 -7.95
CA TRP A 40 -7.25 -3.33 -7.04
C TRP A 40 -8.62 -2.69 -6.81
N VAL A 41 -8.65 -1.43 -6.41
CA VAL A 41 -9.89 -0.70 -6.11
C VAL A 41 -10.75 -0.55 -7.37
N GLY A 42 -10.13 -0.25 -8.51
CA GLY A 42 -10.85 -0.07 -9.78
C GLY A 42 -11.42 -1.35 -10.36
N PHE A 43 -10.72 -2.49 -10.25
CA PHE A 43 -11.15 -3.74 -10.91
C PHE A 43 -11.82 -4.75 -9.97
N SER A 44 -11.66 -4.65 -8.65
CA SER A 44 -12.29 -5.60 -7.73
C SER A 44 -13.82 -5.52 -7.72
N GLY A 45 -14.39 -4.33 -7.93
CA GLY A 45 -15.84 -4.11 -7.84
C GLY A 45 -16.41 -4.32 -6.44
N LEU A 46 -15.56 -4.46 -5.41
CA LEU A 46 -15.98 -4.82 -4.04
C LEU A 46 -16.32 -3.62 -3.18
N TYR A 47 -15.77 -2.45 -3.49
CA TYR A 47 -15.85 -1.29 -2.63
C TYR A 47 -17.15 -0.52 -2.83
N ASN A 48 -18.20 -1.08 -2.27
CA ASN A 48 -19.46 -0.40 -2.05
C ASN A 48 -19.76 -0.45 -0.55
N TYR A 49 -19.69 0.69 0.13
CA TYR A 49 -19.96 0.78 1.57
C TYR A 49 -21.40 1.22 1.81
N LYS A 50 -22.07 0.60 2.78
CA LYS A 50 -23.46 0.92 3.13
C LYS A 50 -23.60 2.42 3.40
N GLY A 51 -24.62 3.06 2.83
CA GLY A 51 -24.91 4.49 3.06
C GLY A 51 -23.79 5.46 2.66
N THR A 52 -22.87 5.06 1.78
CA THR A 52 -21.72 5.88 1.34
C THR A 52 -21.83 6.19 -0.16
N PRO A 53 -21.65 7.46 -0.59
CA PRO A 53 -21.68 7.79 -2.02
C PRO A 53 -20.62 7.02 -2.82
N ALA A 54 -20.94 6.63 -4.06
CA ALA A 54 -20.07 5.78 -4.90
C ALA A 54 -18.63 6.32 -5.03
N LEU A 55 -18.48 7.64 -5.25
CA LEU A 55 -17.16 8.27 -5.33
C LEU A 55 -16.36 8.09 -4.04
N LEU A 56 -17.02 8.24 -2.88
CA LEU A 56 -16.39 8.11 -1.58
C LEU A 56 -16.05 6.64 -1.27
N SER A 57 -16.91 5.71 -1.70
CA SER A 57 -16.67 4.27 -1.60
C SER A 57 -15.44 3.82 -2.39
N LEU A 58 -15.05 4.52 -3.46
CA LEU A 58 -13.81 4.27 -4.20
C LEU A 58 -12.62 5.06 -3.66
N ALA A 59 -12.80 6.33 -3.31
CA ALA A 59 -11.74 7.20 -2.82
C ALA A 59 -11.17 6.70 -1.48
N PHE A 60 -12.05 6.27 -0.57
CA PHE A 60 -11.66 5.76 0.74
C PHE A 60 -10.62 4.62 0.67
N PRO A 61 -10.94 3.46 0.07
CA PRO A 61 -9.99 2.36 -0.02
C PRO A 61 -8.76 2.78 -0.85
N PHE A 62 -8.91 3.60 -1.89
CA PHE A 62 -7.75 4.04 -2.67
C PHE A 62 -6.71 4.79 -1.83
N PHE A 63 -7.14 5.78 -1.04
CA PHE A 63 -6.22 6.53 -0.19
C PHE A 63 -5.75 5.71 1.02
N ALA A 64 -6.62 4.90 1.61
CA ALA A 64 -6.27 4.04 2.74
C ALA A 64 -5.19 3.01 2.36
N TRP A 65 -5.38 2.26 1.27
CA TRP A 65 -4.40 1.30 0.76
C TRP A 65 -3.10 1.97 0.34
N THR A 66 -3.16 3.05 -0.44
CA THR A 66 -1.95 3.76 -0.89
C THR A 66 -1.14 4.27 0.29
N GLY A 67 -1.79 4.91 1.27
CA GLY A 67 -1.13 5.38 2.49
C GLY A 67 -0.58 4.22 3.33
N GLY A 68 -1.33 3.12 3.44
CA GLY A 68 -0.89 1.92 4.14
C GLY A 68 0.36 1.30 3.54
N LEU A 69 0.45 1.16 2.21
CA LEU A 69 1.63 0.61 1.53
C LEU A 69 2.86 1.53 1.71
N LEU A 70 2.67 2.85 1.71
CA LEU A 70 3.74 3.78 2.02
C LEU A 70 4.20 3.68 3.48
N LEU A 71 3.26 3.52 4.42
CA LEU A 71 3.58 3.28 5.82
C LEU A 71 4.40 1.99 5.98
N LEU A 72 4.03 0.92 5.26
CA LEU A 72 4.80 -0.33 5.20
C LEU A 72 6.24 -0.09 4.73
N LYS A 73 6.46 0.76 3.71
CA LYS A 73 7.81 1.13 3.26
C LYS A 73 8.60 1.86 4.35
N ILE A 74 7.99 2.86 5.00
CA ILE A 74 8.62 3.62 6.09
C ILE A 74 9.04 2.69 7.22
N ILE A 75 8.16 1.78 7.61
CA ILE A 75 8.40 0.74 8.60
C ILE A 75 9.57 -0.13 8.18
N HIS A 76 9.53 -0.68 6.97
CA HIS A 76 10.53 -1.59 6.44
C HIS A 76 11.93 -0.96 6.43
N ASP A 77 12.05 0.30 6.03
CA ASP A 77 13.33 1.01 5.96
C ASP A 77 13.97 1.28 7.33
N ARG A 78 13.15 1.37 8.39
CA ARG A 78 13.62 1.61 9.77
C ARG A 78 13.98 0.32 10.50
N MET A 79 13.71 -0.84 9.91
CA MET A 79 13.98 -2.14 10.54
C MET A 79 15.36 -2.69 10.18
N GLY A 80 16.02 -3.33 11.15
CA GLY A 80 17.29 -4.04 10.97
C GLY A 80 17.14 -5.45 10.38
N ARG A 81 17.77 -6.44 11.01
CA ARG A 81 17.70 -7.86 10.55
C ARG A 81 16.25 -8.34 10.44
N TYR A 82 15.94 -9.15 9.43
CA TYR A 82 14.59 -9.66 9.12
C TYR A 82 13.53 -8.58 8.84
N ARG A 83 13.96 -7.40 8.34
CA ARG A 83 13.04 -6.27 8.05
C ARG A 83 11.85 -6.64 7.16
N PHE A 84 12.02 -7.52 6.17
CA PHE A 84 10.92 -7.92 5.29
C PHE A 84 9.81 -8.63 6.07
N ALA A 85 10.13 -9.72 6.75
CA ALA A 85 9.16 -10.50 7.51
C ALA A 85 8.51 -9.66 8.62
N LYS A 86 9.30 -8.89 9.36
CA LYS A 86 8.76 -8.02 10.44
C LYS A 86 7.83 -6.94 9.89
N ALA A 87 8.19 -6.30 8.78
CA ALA A 87 7.36 -5.27 8.18
C ALA A 87 6.03 -5.83 7.69
N VAL A 88 6.05 -6.98 7.01
CA VAL A 88 4.84 -7.68 6.55
C VAL A 88 3.96 -8.06 7.74
N VAL A 89 4.49 -8.79 8.72
CA VAL A 89 3.70 -9.22 9.90
C VAL A 89 3.10 -8.03 10.65
N MET A 90 3.88 -6.97 10.85
CA MET A 90 3.39 -5.78 11.55
C MET A 90 2.31 -5.05 10.75
N TYR A 91 2.46 -4.96 9.43
CA TYR A 91 1.45 -4.38 8.56
C TYR A 91 0.16 -5.19 8.57
N GLU A 92 0.22 -6.50 8.39
CA GLU A 92 -0.97 -7.37 8.44
C GLU A 92 -1.67 -7.26 9.79
N THR A 93 -0.91 -7.20 10.89
CA THR A 93 -1.48 -7.00 12.22
C THR A 93 -2.21 -5.66 12.34
N ILE A 94 -1.58 -4.56 11.92
CA ILE A 94 -2.20 -3.22 11.96
C ILE A 94 -3.43 -3.18 11.05
N PHE A 95 -3.34 -3.79 9.87
CA PHE A 95 -4.42 -3.84 8.90
C PHE A 95 -5.64 -4.61 9.44
N LEU A 96 -5.43 -5.81 10.00
CA LEU A 96 -6.51 -6.60 10.61
C LEU A 96 -7.12 -5.90 11.83
N LEU A 97 -6.31 -5.25 12.67
CA LEU A 97 -6.82 -4.45 13.79
C LEU A 97 -7.64 -3.26 13.31
N ALA A 98 -7.17 -2.56 12.27
CA ALA A 98 -7.90 -1.45 11.69
C ALA A 98 -9.23 -1.94 11.12
N GLU A 99 -9.24 -3.02 10.33
CA GLU A 99 -10.47 -3.61 9.77
C GLU A 99 -11.46 -4.00 10.87
N TYR A 100 -10.98 -4.64 11.94
CA TYR A 100 -11.80 -4.97 13.10
C TYR A 100 -12.48 -3.73 13.69
N VAL A 101 -11.70 -2.66 13.91
CA VAL A 101 -12.20 -1.40 14.48
C VAL A 101 -13.20 -0.73 13.54
N PHE A 102 -12.88 -0.66 12.25
CA PHE A 102 -13.75 -0.06 11.23
C PHE A 102 -15.09 -0.81 11.12
N TYR A 103 -15.03 -2.14 11.09
CA TYR A 103 -16.19 -3.00 10.92
C TYR A 103 -17.09 -3.00 12.15
N ASN A 104 -16.53 -3.22 13.34
CA ASN A 104 -17.30 -3.45 14.57
C ASN A 104 -17.66 -2.17 15.33
N PHE A 105 -16.80 -1.14 15.29
CA PHE A 105 -16.99 0.07 16.11
C PHE A 105 -17.41 1.29 15.29
N LEU A 106 -16.92 1.42 14.05
CA LEU A 106 -17.16 2.62 13.23
C LEU A 106 -18.25 2.43 12.16
N GLY A 107 -18.76 1.20 12.03
CA GLY A 107 -19.82 0.82 11.10
C GLY A 107 -19.43 0.94 9.62
N VAL A 108 -18.13 0.90 9.31
CA VAL A 108 -17.64 0.93 7.93
C VAL A 108 -17.68 -0.51 7.41
N GLN A 109 -18.80 -0.85 6.79
CA GLN A 109 -19.09 -2.20 6.31
C GLN A 109 -19.39 -2.17 4.82
N LEU A 110 -18.90 -3.18 4.11
CA LEU A 110 -19.29 -3.41 2.72
C LEU A 110 -20.80 -3.72 2.66
N ASP A 111 -21.44 -3.32 1.57
CA ASP A 111 -22.83 -3.64 1.28
C ASP A 111 -22.94 -5.05 0.69
N SER A 112 -22.49 -6.03 1.48
CA SER A 112 -22.44 -7.45 1.12
C SER A 112 -22.35 -8.30 2.37
N ASN A 113 -22.69 -9.60 2.25
CA ASN A 113 -22.66 -10.57 3.34
C ASN A 113 -21.62 -11.66 3.05
N TYR A 114 -20.35 -11.27 2.92
CA TYR A 114 -19.26 -12.21 2.73
C TYR A 114 -18.84 -12.87 4.06
N PRO A 115 -18.38 -14.13 4.03
CA PRO A 115 -17.79 -14.75 5.20
C PRO A 115 -16.50 -14.01 5.59
N GLY A 116 -16.21 -13.98 6.89
CA GLY A 116 -14.94 -13.48 7.38
C GLY A 116 -13.80 -14.49 7.23
N LEU A 117 -12.56 -14.03 7.39
CA LEU A 117 -11.35 -14.83 7.22
C LEU A 117 -11.31 -15.95 8.27
N PHE A 118 -11.29 -17.21 7.81
CA PHE A 118 -11.35 -18.41 8.68
C PHE A 118 -12.53 -18.41 9.67
N GLY A 119 -13.64 -17.74 9.32
CA GLY A 119 -14.81 -17.61 10.20
C GLY A 119 -14.66 -16.58 11.32
N LEU A 120 -13.55 -15.84 11.37
CA LEU A 120 -13.38 -14.71 12.28
C LEU A 120 -14.16 -13.49 11.77
N PRO A 121 -14.59 -12.56 12.65
CA PRO A 121 -15.31 -11.34 12.26
C PRO A 121 -14.34 -10.29 11.68
N LEU A 122 -13.55 -10.69 10.70
CA LEU A 122 -12.50 -9.91 10.05
C LEU A 122 -12.52 -10.21 8.55
N LEU A 123 -12.14 -9.23 7.72
CA LEU A 123 -11.97 -9.41 6.27
C LEU A 123 -13.20 -10.07 5.61
N HIS A 124 -14.37 -9.46 5.83
CA HIS A 124 -15.63 -9.88 5.23
C HIS A 124 -15.64 -9.58 3.73
N ALA A 125 -15.00 -10.47 2.96
CA ALA A 125 -14.77 -10.34 1.53
C ALA A 125 -14.69 -11.74 0.88
N PRO A 126 -14.88 -11.88 -0.44
CA PRO A 126 -14.71 -13.16 -1.11
C PRO A 126 -13.25 -13.65 -1.01
N ALA A 127 -13.03 -14.96 -1.15
CA ALA A 127 -11.74 -15.60 -0.91
C ALA A 127 -10.57 -14.97 -1.70
N TYR A 128 -10.79 -14.54 -2.94
CA TYR A 128 -9.74 -13.88 -3.74
C TYR A 128 -9.33 -12.52 -3.16
N ALA A 129 -10.26 -11.80 -2.53
CA ALA A 129 -10.01 -10.51 -1.90
C ALA A 129 -9.31 -10.68 -0.55
N GLN A 130 -9.69 -11.69 0.21
CA GLN A 130 -8.95 -12.10 1.40
C GLN A 130 -7.49 -12.43 1.04
N ALA A 131 -7.28 -13.22 -0.02
CA ALA A 131 -5.94 -13.53 -0.51
C ALA A 131 -5.17 -12.28 -0.96
N TYR A 132 -5.83 -11.36 -1.68
CA TYR A 132 -5.20 -10.08 -2.04
C TYR A 132 -4.75 -9.31 -0.80
N CYS A 133 -5.62 -9.15 0.20
CA CYS A 133 -5.31 -8.40 1.42
C CYS A 133 -4.07 -8.95 2.13
N LEU A 134 -3.91 -10.28 2.18
CA LEU A 134 -2.78 -10.94 2.83
C LEU A 134 -1.47 -10.92 1.98
N LEU A 135 -1.58 -10.69 0.67
CA LEU A 135 -0.46 -10.78 -0.26
C LEU A 135 0.01 -9.42 -0.78
N VAL A 136 -0.79 -8.36 -0.67
CA VAL A 136 -0.46 -7.05 -1.23
C VAL A 136 0.76 -6.44 -0.56
N ALA A 137 0.92 -6.59 0.76
CA ALA A 137 2.07 -6.11 1.50
C ALA A 137 3.39 -6.76 1.06
N PRO A 138 3.53 -8.10 1.06
CA PRO A 138 4.75 -8.74 0.57
C PRO A 138 4.97 -8.47 -0.92
N ALA A 139 3.92 -8.47 -1.75
CA ALA A 139 4.04 -8.18 -3.18
C ALA A 139 4.58 -6.76 -3.43
N TYR A 140 4.06 -5.76 -2.73
CA TYR A 140 4.51 -4.37 -2.83
C TYR A 140 5.99 -4.23 -2.48
N LEU A 141 6.43 -4.79 -1.35
CA LEU A 141 7.83 -4.73 -0.94
C LEU A 141 8.75 -5.46 -1.91
N LEU A 142 8.35 -6.64 -2.39
CA LEU A 142 9.16 -7.40 -3.35
C LEU A 142 9.34 -6.63 -4.66
N LEU A 143 8.26 -6.08 -5.22
CA LEU A 143 8.32 -5.27 -6.44
C LEU A 143 9.23 -4.07 -6.27
N LEU A 144 9.11 -3.38 -5.14
CA LEU A 144 9.93 -2.22 -4.83
C LEU A 144 11.42 -2.57 -4.72
N MET A 145 11.74 -3.66 -4.03
CA MET A 145 13.11 -4.18 -3.95
C MET A 145 13.69 -4.53 -5.33
N GLN A 146 12.87 -5.09 -6.24
CA GLN A 146 13.31 -5.34 -7.62
C GLN A 146 13.58 -4.02 -8.37
N ILE A 147 12.68 -3.04 -8.27
CA ILE A 147 12.85 -1.73 -8.91
C ILE A 147 14.14 -1.06 -8.45
N ASP A 148 14.44 -1.10 -7.14
CA ASP A 148 15.67 -0.54 -6.58
C ASP A 148 16.91 -1.25 -7.12
N LYS A 149 16.92 -2.59 -7.11
CA LYS A 149 18.00 -3.41 -7.69
C LYS A 149 18.24 -3.06 -9.16
N TYR A 150 17.19 -2.93 -9.97
CA TYR A 150 17.32 -2.52 -11.38
C TYR A 150 17.85 -1.10 -11.54
N ALA A 151 17.45 -0.16 -10.68
CA ALA A 151 17.93 1.21 -10.71
C ALA A 151 19.44 1.30 -10.39
N GLU A 152 19.91 0.53 -9.41
CA GLU A 152 21.33 0.45 -9.05
C GLU A 152 22.18 -0.13 -10.18
N MET A 153 21.75 -1.23 -10.80
CA MET A 153 22.44 -1.84 -11.95
C MET A 153 22.57 -0.87 -13.12
N ARG A 154 21.50 -0.11 -13.44
CA ARG A 154 21.55 0.90 -14.51
C ARG A 154 22.49 2.06 -14.17
N GLY A 155 22.47 2.53 -12.91
CA GLY A 155 23.37 3.57 -12.43
C GLY A 155 24.84 3.18 -12.53
N SER A 156 25.17 1.92 -12.18
CA SER A 156 26.52 1.37 -12.28
C SER A 156 27.01 1.31 -13.73
N LYS A 157 26.22 0.74 -14.64
CA LYS A 157 26.56 0.65 -16.08
C LYS A 157 26.83 2.02 -16.70
N ARG A 158 26.02 3.04 -16.35
CA ARG A 158 26.19 4.42 -16.86
C ARG A 158 27.51 5.05 -16.38
N LYS A 159 27.89 4.83 -15.11
CA LYS A 159 29.18 5.30 -14.57
C LYS A 159 30.36 4.65 -15.27
N ILE A 160 30.31 3.34 -15.53
CA ILE A 160 31.36 2.60 -16.24
C ILE A 160 31.50 3.15 -17.68
N PHE A 161 30.39 3.27 -18.41
CA PHE A 161 30.40 3.79 -19.78
C PHE A 161 30.99 5.20 -19.89
N ASN A 162 30.62 6.11 -18.99
CA ASN A 162 31.16 7.47 -18.97
C ASN A 162 32.67 7.50 -18.66
N ARG A 163 33.15 6.60 -17.78
CA ARG A 163 34.58 6.47 -17.48
C ARG A 163 35.37 5.98 -18.69
N SER A 164 34.85 5.00 -19.44
CA SER A 164 35.50 4.50 -20.66
C SER A 164 35.59 5.57 -21.75
N LYS A 165 34.54 6.39 -21.94
CA LYS A 165 34.59 7.52 -22.88
C LYS A 165 35.68 8.53 -22.54
N ASN A 166 35.81 8.91 -21.27
CA ASN A 166 36.81 9.88 -20.83
C ASN A 166 38.26 9.36 -20.96
N LEU A 167 38.45 8.03 -20.94
CA LEU A 167 39.77 7.42 -21.17
C LEU A 167 40.15 7.38 -22.64
N LEU A 168 39.18 7.25 -23.55
CA LEU A 168 39.42 7.22 -25.00
C LEU A 168 39.61 8.60 -25.62
N SER A 169 39.26 9.67 -24.90
CA SER A 169 39.40 11.07 -25.35
C SER A 169 40.68 11.76 -24.85
N ARG A 170 41.61 11.00 -24.26
CA ARG A 170 42.93 11.46 -23.81
C ARG A 170 44.01 10.76 -24.61
#